data_AF-A0A925C2N1-F1
#
_entry.id   AF-A0A925C2N1-F1
#
_cell.length_a   1.000
_cell.length_b   1.000
_cell.length_c   1.000
_cell.angle_alpha   90.00
_cell.angle_beta   90.00
_cell.angle_gamma   90.00
#
_symmetry.space_group_name_H-M   'P 1'
#
loop_
_entity.id
_entity.type
_entity.pdbx_description
1 polymer ?
#
loop_
_entity_poly.entity_id
_entity_poly.type
_entity_poly.pdbx_seq_one_letter_code
_entity_poly.pdbx_strand_id
1 'polypeptide(L)'
;MALSRIWSAFIIIGIVIAAIRMMAGDKNIFNRMVVGKSSDPYDSVYYVGIGFPLNQKLSPRYTEFLREYAYVKKDSAHQATVLLTDNLSHDSVNIIKSINPALKVYTYKSIQSKLERKTDGIIQTAKNAVIDIIIPLIGIMALFLGFLSIAERAGGVRLLSKMIAPFFSRVFPDIPKGHPSIGHMMMNFSANLLNLDNAATPFGLKAMESLQELNPNKAIASNPQIMFLALHASGLTLIPVTIIAYRTGLKAANPTDIFIPCMIATFAATMAAMFIVALKQRINIFHPVIMAWVGGISALIAVLVFYVVSLDANRAQIFAGVFSNGIILTLFLLIVLGGLYKKIDVFDAFVEGAKGGFDTAVRIIPYIVGMLVAISMLRTSGTFDAIIMGVKSLFAALGTDTRFVDGLPTALIKPLSGSGARGMMLDTMKTFGADSFAGRLSSILQGSSDTTFYVIAVYCGAVSIKNTRYAIGAMLLADLVGIITAIILCYLFFG
;
A
#
# COMPACT_ATOMS: atom_id res chain seq x y z
N MET A 1 21.76 2.10 11.86
CA MET A 1 21.54 3.34 12.67
C MET A 1 20.28 4.10 12.28
N ALA A 2 20.04 4.45 11.00
CA ALA A 2 18.85 5.21 10.61
C ALA A 2 17.50 4.51 10.94
N LEU A 3 17.36 3.24 10.56
CA LEU A 3 16.14 2.47 10.83
C LEU A 3 15.85 2.34 12.34
N SER A 4 16.90 2.10 13.13
CA SER A 4 16.80 2.05 14.60
C SER A 4 16.35 3.39 15.19
N ARG A 5 16.90 4.52 14.73
CA ARG A 5 16.48 5.86 15.20
C ARG A 5 15.02 6.13 14.90
N ILE A 6 14.57 5.83 13.68
CA ILE A 6 13.18 6.04 13.25
C ILE A 6 12.24 5.13 14.05
N TRP A 7 12.59 3.86 14.16
CA TRP A 7 11.79 2.88 14.89
C TRP A 7 11.65 3.28 16.37
N SER A 8 12.75 3.67 17.03
CA SER A 8 12.72 4.18 18.39
C SER A 8 11.91 5.47 18.50
N ALA A 9 12.04 6.40 17.55
CA ALA A 9 11.27 7.64 17.54
C ALA A 9 9.76 7.36 17.45
N PHE A 10 9.34 6.45 16.57
CA PHE A 10 7.93 6.08 16.41
C PHE A 10 7.33 5.53 17.71
N ILE A 11 8.08 4.65 18.38
CA ILE A 11 7.64 4.06 19.64
C ILE A 11 7.58 5.11 20.75
N ILE A 12 8.63 5.92 20.90
CA ILE A 12 8.70 6.96 21.93
C ILE A 12 7.57 7.97 21.74
N ILE A 13 7.39 8.50 20.52
CA ILE A 13 6.32 9.46 20.22
C ILE A 13 4.95 8.84 20.51
N GLY A 14 4.72 7.59 20.07
CA GLY A 14 3.46 6.90 20.31
C GLY A 14 3.16 6.74 21.80
N ILE A 15 4.15 6.35 22.61
CA ILE A 15 3.99 6.22 24.07
C ILE A 15 3.73 7.58 24.73
N VAL A 16 4.48 8.62 24.35
CA VAL A 16 4.32 9.97 24.91
C VAL A 16 2.93 10.52 24.64
N ILE A 17 2.45 10.44 23.38
CA ILE A 17 1.11 10.94 23.02
C ILE A 17 0.02 10.12 23.72
N ALA A 18 0.20 8.81 23.83
CA ALA A 18 -0.73 7.96 24.57
C ALA A 18 -0.78 8.33 26.06
N ALA A 19 0.36 8.62 26.68
CA ALA A 19 0.43 9.07 28.07
C ALA A 19 -0.30 10.41 28.25
N ILE A 20 -0.11 11.37 27.35
CA ILE A 20 -0.83 12.66 27.35
C ILE A 20 -2.34 12.43 27.27
N ARG A 21 -2.80 11.57 26.36
CA ARG A 21 -4.23 11.24 26.22
C ARG A 21 -4.79 10.50 27.43
N MET A 22 -4.01 9.61 28.04
CA MET A 22 -4.40 8.93 29.28
C MET A 22 -4.60 9.96 30.41
N MET A 23 -3.67 10.90 30.56
CA MET A 23 -3.79 12.01 31.53
C MET A 23 -5.00 12.91 31.22
N ALA A 24 -5.35 13.06 29.94
CA ALA A 24 -6.55 13.79 29.49
C ALA A 24 -7.86 12.98 29.60
N GLY A 25 -7.84 11.76 30.17
CA GLY A 25 -9.05 10.98 30.49
C GLY A 25 -9.26 9.70 29.70
N ASP A 26 -8.42 9.38 28.69
CA ASP A 26 -8.55 8.15 27.90
C ASP A 26 -7.89 6.94 28.58
N LYS A 27 -8.55 6.41 29.62
CA LYS A 27 -8.04 5.31 30.47
C LYS A 27 -7.73 4.01 29.72
N ASN A 28 -8.34 3.80 28.54
CA ASN A 28 -8.19 2.56 27.79
C ASN A 28 -7.08 2.62 26.73
N ILE A 29 -6.41 3.76 26.54
CA ILE A 29 -5.53 3.95 25.38
C ILE A 29 -4.41 2.92 25.24
N PHE A 30 -3.71 2.59 26.33
CA PHE A 30 -2.65 1.57 26.29
C PHE A 30 -3.18 0.17 25.93
N ASN A 31 -4.36 -0.21 26.45
CA ASN A 31 -4.99 -1.49 26.08
C ASN A 31 -5.29 -1.53 24.57
N ARG A 32 -5.80 -0.43 24.01
CA ARG A 32 -6.08 -0.32 22.57
C ARG A 32 -4.83 -0.39 21.70
N MET A 33 -3.73 0.23 22.15
CA MET A 33 -2.45 0.15 21.44
C MET A 33 -1.90 -1.28 21.42
N VAL A 34 -2.09 -2.04 22.50
CA VAL A 34 -1.57 -3.41 22.58
C VAL A 34 -2.46 -4.42 21.85
N VAL A 35 -3.76 -4.40 22.16
CA VAL A 35 -4.71 -5.46 21.77
C VAL A 35 -5.68 -5.03 20.66
N GLY A 36 -5.75 -3.74 20.32
CA GLY A 36 -6.70 -3.20 19.34
C GLY A 36 -8.08 -2.87 19.93
N LYS A 37 -8.76 -1.83 19.40
CA LYS A 37 -10.16 -1.45 19.72
C LYS A 37 -11.18 -2.35 19.02
N SER A 38 -12.43 -2.49 19.50
CA SER A 38 -13.27 -1.76 20.47
C SER A 38 -13.87 -0.39 20.08
N SER A 39 -15.01 -0.43 19.37
CA SER A 39 -16.02 0.63 19.12
C SER A 39 -15.71 1.77 18.13
N ASP A 40 -15.70 1.49 16.83
CA ASP A 40 -15.79 2.51 15.76
C ASP A 40 -17.08 2.30 14.91
N PRO A 41 -18.02 3.28 14.82
CA PRO A 41 -19.29 3.15 14.10
C PRO A 41 -19.20 2.94 12.59
N TYR A 42 -18.12 3.36 11.93
CA TYR A 42 -18.05 3.42 10.46
C TYR A 42 -17.64 2.10 9.80
N ASP A 43 -17.02 1.22 10.56
CA ASP A 43 -16.72 -0.14 10.13
C ASP A 43 -17.49 -1.18 10.96
N SER A 44 -18.60 -0.75 11.56
CA SER A 44 -19.39 -1.57 12.46
C SER A 44 -20.25 -2.62 11.75
N VAL A 45 -20.29 -3.82 12.32
CA VAL A 45 -21.32 -4.79 12.03
C VAL A 45 -22.60 -4.34 12.76
N TYR A 46 -23.53 -3.76 12.01
CA TYR A 46 -24.83 -3.39 12.57
C TYR A 46 -25.63 -4.65 12.86
N TYR A 47 -26.04 -4.83 14.11
CA TYR A 47 -26.85 -5.98 14.49
C TYR A 47 -28.18 -5.56 15.09
N VAL A 48 -29.21 -6.37 14.87
CA VAL A 48 -30.44 -6.31 15.65
C VAL A 48 -30.45 -7.50 16.61
N GLY A 49 -30.89 -7.28 17.84
CA GLY A 49 -30.92 -8.31 18.88
C GLY A 49 -32.36 -8.70 19.22
N ILE A 50 -32.68 -9.99 19.13
CA ILE A 50 -33.91 -10.60 19.64
C ILE A 50 -33.57 -11.39 20.90
N GLY A 51 -34.46 -11.39 21.89
CA GLY A 51 -34.23 -12.10 23.15
C GLY A 51 -33.08 -11.52 23.97
N PHE A 52 -32.69 -12.21 25.03
CA PHE A 52 -31.76 -11.68 26.03
C PHE A 52 -30.48 -12.51 26.11
N PRO A 53 -29.29 -11.87 26.08
CA PRO A 53 -28.01 -12.57 26.29
C PRO A 53 -27.96 -13.38 27.60
N LEU A 54 -28.69 -12.94 28.65
CA LEU A 54 -28.79 -13.67 29.92
C LEU A 54 -29.36 -15.08 29.77
N ASN A 55 -30.27 -15.30 28.81
CA ASN A 55 -30.87 -16.61 28.56
C ASN A 55 -29.83 -17.64 28.08
N GLN A 56 -28.69 -17.16 27.57
CA GLN A 56 -27.53 -17.98 27.21
C GLN A 56 -26.40 -17.94 28.24
N LYS A 57 -26.68 -17.51 29.48
CA LYS A 57 -25.72 -17.32 30.58
C LYS A 57 -24.61 -16.30 30.26
N LEU A 58 -24.92 -15.27 29.46
CA LEU A 58 -23.99 -14.19 29.13
C LEU A 58 -24.25 -12.95 30.00
N SER A 59 -23.23 -12.09 30.11
CA SER A 59 -23.25 -10.90 30.96
C SER A 59 -24.40 -9.92 30.61
N PRO A 60 -25.00 -9.22 31.59
CA PRO A 60 -25.93 -8.12 31.32
C PRO A 60 -25.32 -6.99 30.48
N ARG A 61 -23.99 -6.82 30.54
CA ARG A 61 -23.23 -5.85 29.75
C ARG A 61 -22.80 -6.39 28.37
N TYR A 62 -23.44 -7.44 27.85
CA TYR A 62 -23.05 -8.07 26.59
C TYR A 62 -23.10 -7.13 25.37
N THR A 63 -24.00 -6.15 25.39
CA THR A 63 -24.06 -5.13 24.32
C THR A 63 -22.83 -4.21 24.35
N GLU A 64 -22.30 -3.89 25.53
CA GLU A 64 -21.04 -3.14 25.67
C GLU A 64 -19.85 -3.99 25.20
N PHE A 65 -19.84 -5.29 25.54
CA PHE A 65 -18.84 -6.25 25.04
C PHE A 65 -18.85 -6.34 23.51
N LEU A 66 -20.01 -6.40 22.86
CA LEU A 66 -20.10 -6.44 21.39
C LEU A 66 -19.63 -5.15 20.72
N ARG A 67 -19.87 -3.99 21.36
CA ARG A 67 -19.27 -2.73 20.89
C ARG A 67 -17.75 -2.82 20.88
N GLU A 68 -17.14 -3.65 21.73
CA GLU A 68 -15.70 -3.91 21.71
C GLU A 68 -15.19 -4.60 20.43
N TYR A 69 -16.08 -5.10 19.57
CA TYR A 69 -15.74 -5.73 18.29
C TYR A 69 -16.38 -4.99 17.11
N ALA A 70 -16.73 -3.72 17.31
CA ALA A 70 -17.46 -2.91 16.35
C ALA A 70 -18.84 -3.51 15.98
N TYR A 71 -19.50 -4.21 16.90
CA TYR A 71 -20.90 -4.59 16.71
C TYR A 71 -21.80 -3.51 17.33
N VAL A 72 -22.60 -2.85 16.50
CA VAL A 72 -23.47 -1.74 16.92
C VAL A 72 -24.92 -2.16 16.81
N LYS A 73 -25.62 -2.12 17.95
CA LYS A 73 -27.04 -2.43 17.99
C LYS A 73 -27.85 -1.39 17.21
N LYS A 74 -28.77 -1.84 16.36
CA LYS A 74 -29.76 -1.03 15.66
C LYS A 74 -31.16 -1.51 16.01
N ASP A 75 -32.12 -0.58 15.95
CA ASP A 75 -33.52 -0.85 16.25
C ASP A 75 -34.30 -1.37 15.03
N SER A 76 -33.73 -1.26 13.83
CA SER A 76 -34.35 -1.69 12.57
C SER A 76 -33.52 -2.73 11.83
N ALA A 77 -34.21 -3.76 11.32
CA ALA A 77 -33.63 -4.81 10.48
C ALA A 77 -33.12 -4.32 9.11
N HIS A 78 -33.65 -3.19 8.60
CA HIS A 78 -33.19 -2.60 7.34
C HIS A 78 -31.76 -2.06 7.40
N GLN A 79 -31.32 -1.66 8.60
CA GLN A 79 -29.99 -1.09 8.83
C GLN A 79 -28.98 -2.12 9.36
N ALA A 80 -29.44 -3.34 9.67
CA ALA A 80 -28.61 -4.40 10.22
C ALA A 80 -28.06 -5.33 9.13
N THR A 81 -26.87 -5.86 9.36
CA THR A 81 -26.22 -6.91 8.56
C THR A 81 -26.23 -8.26 9.28
N VAL A 82 -26.42 -8.24 10.60
CA VAL A 82 -26.47 -9.44 11.45
C VAL A 82 -27.70 -9.42 12.36
N LEU A 83 -28.30 -10.59 12.56
CA LEU A 83 -29.32 -10.83 13.58
C LEU A 83 -28.70 -11.68 14.70
N LEU A 84 -28.75 -11.18 15.93
CA LEU A 84 -28.37 -11.94 17.12
C LEU A 84 -29.60 -12.37 17.90
N THR A 85 -29.66 -13.65 18.27
CA THR A 85 -30.78 -14.22 19.04
C THR A 85 -30.29 -15.15 20.15
N ASP A 86 -31.08 -15.30 21.20
CA ASP A 86 -30.86 -16.33 22.22
C ASP A 86 -31.40 -17.71 21.78
N ASN A 87 -32.27 -17.77 20.77
CA ASN A 87 -32.75 -19.01 20.17
C ASN A 87 -33.08 -18.82 18.68
N LEU A 88 -32.53 -19.71 17.84
CA LEU A 88 -32.67 -19.67 16.37
C LEU A 88 -34.09 -20.03 15.89
N SER A 89 -34.86 -20.73 16.73
CA SER A 89 -36.20 -21.21 16.40
C SER A 89 -37.32 -20.21 16.75
N HIS A 90 -37.00 -18.98 17.15
CA HIS A 90 -38.02 -17.96 17.36
C HIS A 90 -38.73 -17.64 16.04
N ASP A 91 -40.06 -17.58 16.06
CA ASP A 91 -40.86 -17.14 14.91
C ASP A 91 -40.43 -15.74 14.44
N SER A 92 -40.02 -14.89 15.39
CA SER A 92 -39.45 -13.56 15.16
C SER A 92 -38.20 -13.57 14.26
N VAL A 93 -37.41 -14.65 14.26
CA VAL A 93 -36.23 -14.79 13.37
C VAL A 93 -36.67 -14.93 11.92
N ASN A 94 -37.72 -15.70 11.65
CA ASN A 94 -38.26 -15.89 10.30
C ASN A 94 -38.91 -14.60 9.78
N ILE A 95 -39.59 -13.86 10.66
CA ILE A 95 -40.19 -12.55 10.34
C ILE A 95 -39.11 -11.51 10.03
N ILE A 96 -38.02 -11.43 10.80
CA ILE A 96 -36.95 -10.46 10.50
C ILE A 96 -36.19 -10.81 9.21
N LYS A 97 -36.02 -12.11 8.91
CA LYS A 97 -35.43 -12.54 7.64
C LYS A 97 -36.28 -12.16 6.41
N SER A 98 -37.61 -12.09 6.53
CA SER A 98 -38.43 -11.66 5.41
C SER A 98 -38.29 -10.16 5.12
N ILE A 99 -37.94 -9.35 6.13
CA ILE A 99 -37.68 -7.90 6.00
C ILE A 99 -36.32 -7.63 5.35
N ASN A 100 -35.29 -8.40 5.70
CA ASN A 100 -33.97 -8.31 5.08
C ASN A 100 -33.37 -9.72 4.88
N PRO A 101 -33.55 -10.31 3.68
CA PRO A 101 -33.09 -11.67 3.38
C PRO A 101 -31.57 -11.86 3.43
N ALA A 102 -30.79 -10.78 3.36
CA ALA A 102 -29.33 -10.82 3.42
C ALA A 102 -28.77 -10.90 4.86
N LEU A 103 -29.64 -10.84 5.89
CA LEU A 103 -29.23 -10.92 7.29
C LEU A 103 -28.58 -12.27 7.63
N LYS A 104 -27.35 -12.22 8.12
CA LYS A 104 -26.69 -13.39 8.71
C LYS A 104 -27.21 -13.57 10.15
N VAL A 105 -27.68 -14.77 10.48
CA VAL A 105 -28.25 -15.06 11.80
C VAL A 105 -27.27 -15.87 12.65
N TYR A 106 -26.99 -15.38 13.85
CA TYR A 106 -26.14 -16.04 14.83
C TYR A 106 -26.79 -16.02 16.20
N THR A 107 -26.35 -16.91 17.08
CA THR A 107 -26.70 -16.81 18.50
C THR A 107 -25.74 -15.86 19.21
N TYR A 108 -26.15 -15.28 20.34
CA TYR A 108 -25.22 -14.51 21.19
C TYR A 108 -24.00 -15.35 21.62
N LYS A 109 -24.11 -16.67 21.67
CA LYS A 109 -22.97 -17.57 21.92
C LYS A 109 -22.13 -17.86 20.66
N SER A 110 -22.75 -18.13 19.52
CA SER A 110 -22.02 -18.52 18.29
C SER A 110 -21.33 -17.36 17.60
N ILE A 111 -21.78 -16.12 17.82
CA ILE A 111 -21.10 -14.95 17.29
C ILE A 111 -19.71 -14.77 17.91
N GLN A 112 -19.48 -15.21 19.15
CA GLN A 112 -18.22 -15.01 19.87
C GLN A 112 -17.01 -15.65 19.16
N SER A 113 -17.21 -16.77 18.46
CA SER A 113 -16.15 -17.42 17.67
C SER A 113 -15.87 -16.73 16.33
N LYS A 114 -16.62 -15.67 16.00
CA LYS A 114 -16.56 -14.91 14.74
C LYS A 114 -16.29 -13.42 14.97
N LEU A 115 -16.04 -13.00 16.21
CA LEU A 115 -15.76 -11.61 16.54
C LEU A 115 -14.31 -11.27 16.15
N GLU A 116 -14.14 -10.30 15.25
CA GLU A 116 -12.85 -9.78 14.81
C GLU A 116 -12.73 -8.30 15.21
N ARG A 117 -11.59 -7.89 15.78
CA ARG A 117 -11.35 -6.51 16.20
C ARG A 117 -10.82 -5.71 15.01
N LYS A 118 -11.58 -4.70 14.56
CA LYS A 118 -11.29 -3.90 13.36
C LYS A 118 -10.25 -2.79 13.52
N THR A 119 -9.48 -2.81 14.62
CA THR A 119 -8.22 -2.06 14.66
C THR A 119 -7.14 -2.95 15.22
N ASP A 120 -6.04 -3.06 14.50
CA ASP A 120 -4.95 -3.95 14.89
C ASP A 120 -4.06 -3.22 15.89
N GLY A 121 -4.17 -3.56 17.19
CA GLY A 121 -3.11 -3.26 18.15
C GLY A 121 -1.80 -3.96 17.74
N ILE A 122 -0.71 -3.74 18.47
CA ILE A 122 0.61 -4.29 18.10
C ILE A 122 0.60 -5.81 17.94
N ILE A 123 -0.16 -6.54 18.77
CA ILE A 123 -0.22 -8.01 18.72
C ILE A 123 -0.90 -8.49 17.44
N GLN A 124 -2.06 -7.92 17.11
CA GLN A 124 -2.78 -8.26 15.89
C GLN A 124 -1.99 -7.81 14.65
N THR A 125 -1.32 -6.66 14.72
CA THR A 125 -0.46 -6.16 13.63
C THR A 125 0.68 -7.14 13.34
N ALA A 126 1.34 -7.66 14.38
CA ALA A 126 2.40 -8.64 14.24
C ALA A 126 1.89 -9.95 13.61
N LYS A 127 0.69 -10.40 14.00
CA LYS A 127 0.03 -11.58 13.41
C LYS A 127 -0.31 -11.36 11.93
N ASN A 128 -0.98 -10.26 11.60
CA ASN A 128 -1.41 -9.92 10.24
C ASN A 128 -0.19 -9.72 9.32
N ALA A 129 0.90 -9.15 9.83
CA ALA A 129 2.15 -9.04 9.09
C ALA A 129 2.65 -10.41 8.59
N VAL A 130 2.50 -11.47 9.38
CA VAL A 130 2.92 -12.81 8.95
C VAL A 130 1.85 -13.48 8.08
N ILE A 131 0.60 -13.50 8.54
CA ILE A 131 -0.47 -14.27 7.91
C ILE A 131 -0.93 -13.63 6.60
N ASP A 132 -1.09 -12.32 6.57
CA ASP A 132 -1.73 -11.61 5.45
C ASP A 132 -0.71 -11.01 4.48
N ILE A 133 0.56 -10.87 4.88
CA ILE A 133 1.62 -10.29 4.04
C ILE A 133 2.68 -11.34 3.69
N ILE A 134 3.37 -11.91 4.69
CA ILE A 134 4.50 -12.82 4.42
C ILE A 134 4.06 -14.11 3.71
N ILE A 135 3.01 -14.79 4.21
CA ILE A 135 2.58 -16.06 3.62
C ILE A 135 2.14 -15.89 2.15
N PRO A 136 1.28 -14.92 1.79
CA PRO A 136 0.97 -14.65 0.39
C PRO A 136 2.20 -14.26 -0.43
N LEU A 137 3.10 -13.45 0.15
CA LEU A 137 4.33 -13.01 -0.52
C LEU A 137 5.25 -14.19 -0.85
N ILE A 138 5.33 -15.24 -0.02
CA ILE A 138 6.11 -16.46 -0.33
C ILE A 138 5.65 -17.06 -1.67
N GLY A 139 4.34 -17.28 -1.85
CA GLY A 139 3.81 -17.87 -3.08
C GLY A 139 4.04 -16.99 -4.30
N ILE A 140 3.87 -15.68 -4.14
CA ILE A 140 4.11 -14.69 -5.19
C ILE A 140 5.61 -14.63 -5.55
N MET A 141 6.51 -14.63 -4.56
CA MET A 141 7.95 -14.64 -4.79
C MET A 141 8.40 -15.92 -5.49
N ALA A 142 7.87 -17.07 -5.08
CA ALA A 142 8.16 -18.36 -5.72
C ALA A 142 7.81 -18.32 -7.21
N LEU A 143 6.63 -17.80 -7.56
CA LEU A 143 6.19 -17.65 -8.94
C LEU A 143 7.13 -16.75 -9.75
N PHE A 144 7.30 -15.49 -9.33
CA PHE A 144 8.02 -14.50 -10.13
C PHE A 144 9.53 -14.77 -10.20
N LEU A 145 10.15 -15.26 -9.12
CA LEU A 145 11.57 -15.62 -9.14
C LEU A 145 11.83 -16.92 -9.89
N GLY A 146 10.88 -17.85 -9.92
CA GLY A 146 10.94 -19.02 -10.79
C GLY A 146 10.96 -18.62 -12.26
N PHE A 147 10.03 -17.78 -12.70
CA PHE A 147 10.04 -17.23 -14.06
C PHE A 147 11.27 -16.37 -14.36
N LEU A 148 11.74 -15.58 -13.38
CA LEU A 148 12.96 -14.80 -13.53
C LEU A 148 14.18 -15.70 -13.80
N SER A 149 14.32 -16.80 -13.06
CA SER A 149 15.40 -17.77 -13.26
C SER A 149 15.40 -18.34 -14.69
N ILE A 150 14.22 -18.69 -15.22
CA ILE A 150 14.10 -19.11 -16.63
C ILE A 150 14.57 -17.97 -17.56
N ALA A 151 14.10 -16.73 -17.32
CA ALA A 151 14.45 -15.58 -18.15
C ALA A 151 15.95 -15.23 -18.10
N GLU A 152 16.60 -15.38 -16.94
CA GLU A 152 18.04 -15.20 -16.75
C GLU A 152 18.82 -16.23 -17.57
N ARG A 153 18.50 -17.53 -17.41
CA ARG A 153 19.13 -18.63 -18.14
C ARG A 153 18.91 -18.51 -19.64
N ALA A 154 17.71 -18.10 -20.07
CA ALA A 154 17.37 -17.89 -21.48
C ALA A 154 18.04 -16.64 -22.10
N GLY A 155 18.68 -15.80 -21.27
CA GLY A 155 19.32 -14.56 -21.70
C GLY A 155 18.35 -13.39 -21.93
N GLY A 156 17.06 -13.54 -21.56
CA GLY A 156 16.05 -12.49 -21.65
C GLY A 156 16.39 -11.26 -20.80
N VAL A 157 16.88 -11.47 -19.56
CA VAL A 157 17.34 -10.36 -18.69
C VAL A 157 18.50 -9.59 -19.33
N ARG A 158 19.40 -10.29 -20.02
CA ARG A 158 20.54 -9.69 -20.73
C ARG A 158 20.11 -8.89 -21.95
N LEU A 159 19.09 -9.35 -22.68
CA LEU A 159 18.47 -8.64 -23.79
C LEU A 159 17.83 -7.32 -23.31
N LEU A 160 17.01 -7.39 -22.25
CA LEU A 160 16.39 -6.21 -21.65
C LEU A 160 17.43 -5.20 -21.14
N SER A 161 18.48 -5.69 -20.47
CA SER A 161 19.60 -4.86 -20.01
C SER A 161 20.27 -4.11 -21.17
N LYS A 162 20.51 -4.76 -22.31
CA LYS A 162 21.09 -4.11 -23.50
C LYS A 162 20.17 -3.04 -24.09
N MET A 163 18.87 -3.29 -24.15
CA MET A 163 17.88 -2.36 -24.71
C MET A 163 17.84 -1.04 -23.92
N ILE A 164 17.90 -1.13 -22.59
CA ILE A 164 17.72 0.04 -21.70
C ILE A 164 19.05 0.65 -21.22
N ALA A 165 20.18 0.01 -21.53
CA ALA A 165 21.52 0.45 -21.15
C ALA A 165 21.83 1.94 -21.45
N PRO A 166 21.41 2.54 -22.59
CA PRO A 166 21.70 3.94 -22.88
C PRO A 166 21.12 4.90 -21.83
N PHE A 167 19.92 4.61 -21.33
CA PHE A 167 19.27 5.39 -20.28
C PHE A 167 19.88 5.08 -18.91
N PHE A 168 19.93 3.80 -18.54
CA PHE A 168 20.35 3.38 -17.20
C PHE A 168 21.81 3.69 -16.92
N SER A 169 22.71 3.61 -17.90
CA SER A 169 24.12 3.97 -17.68
C SER A 169 24.33 5.44 -17.30
N ARG A 170 23.33 6.31 -17.52
CA ARG A 170 23.39 7.73 -17.14
C ARG A 170 22.72 8.01 -15.81
N VAL A 171 21.64 7.29 -15.50
CA VAL A 171 20.94 7.40 -14.21
C VAL A 171 21.65 6.61 -13.10
N PHE A 172 22.35 5.53 -13.45
CA PHE A 172 23.10 4.65 -12.55
C PHE A 172 24.56 4.51 -13.02
N PRO A 173 25.37 5.57 -12.93
CA PRO A 173 26.74 5.58 -13.47
C PRO A 173 27.67 4.57 -12.80
N ASP A 174 27.40 4.22 -11.54
CA ASP A 174 28.24 3.31 -10.74
C ASP A 174 28.01 1.81 -11.07
N ILE A 175 27.08 1.48 -11.98
CA ILE A 175 26.80 0.08 -12.36
C ILE A 175 27.62 -0.30 -13.61
N PRO A 176 28.41 -1.39 -13.58
CA PRO A 176 29.14 -1.87 -14.74
C PRO A 176 28.24 -2.21 -15.92
N LYS A 177 28.71 -1.93 -17.15
CA LYS A 177 27.97 -2.25 -18.37
C LYS A 177 27.69 -3.75 -18.46
N GLY A 178 26.45 -4.11 -18.77
CA GLY A 178 26.03 -5.51 -18.94
C GLY A 178 25.79 -6.28 -17.64
N HIS A 179 25.90 -5.63 -16.47
CA HIS A 179 25.53 -6.24 -15.20
C HIS A 179 24.02 -6.57 -15.16
N PRO A 180 23.60 -7.73 -14.62
CA PRO A 180 22.19 -8.15 -14.61
C PRO A 180 21.28 -7.24 -13.77
N SER A 181 21.82 -6.50 -12.80
CA SER A 181 21.04 -5.57 -11.95
C SER A 181 20.19 -4.58 -12.75
N ILE A 182 20.66 -4.14 -13.93
CA ILE A 182 19.89 -3.26 -14.82
C ILE A 182 18.59 -3.93 -15.28
N GLY A 183 18.66 -5.22 -15.66
CA GLY A 183 17.50 -5.98 -16.08
C GLY A 183 16.51 -6.21 -14.93
N HIS A 184 17.01 -6.53 -13.72
CA HIS A 184 16.16 -6.71 -12.53
C HIS A 184 15.44 -5.41 -12.13
N MET A 185 16.15 -4.28 -12.13
CA MET A 185 15.54 -2.97 -11.87
C MET A 185 14.49 -2.63 -12.92
N MET A 186 14.77 -2.89 -14.21
CA MET A 186 13.82 -2.64 -15.29
C MET A 186 12.54 -3.46 -15.12
N MET A 187 12.65 -4.74 -14.75
CA MET A 187 11.48 -5.58 -14.46
C MET A 187 10.69 -5.06 -13.26
N ASN A 188 11.37 -4.62 -12.20
CA ASN A 188 10.72 -4.00 -11.04
C ASN A 188 9.97 -2.71 -11.41
N PHE A 189 10.62 -1.77 -12.10
CA PHE A 189 9.97 -0.52 -12.50
C PHE A 189 8.81 -0.76 -13.47
N SER A 190 8.96 -1.71 -14.40
CA SER A 190 7.88 -2.08 -15.32
C SER A 190 6.68 -2.69 -14.59
N ALA A 191 6.93 -3.55 -13.60
CA ALA A 191 5.88 -4.12 -12.77
C ALA A 191 5.14 -3.05 -11.96
N ASN A 192 5.85 -2.10 -11.36
CA ASN A 192 5.25 -0.98 -10.64
C ASN A 192 4.43 -0.09 -11.60
N LEU A 193 5.00 0.27 -12.75
CA LEU A 193 4.34 1.07 -13.80
C LEU A 193 3.00 0.50 -14.26
N LEU A 194 2.94 -0.82 -14.43
CA LEU A 194 1.76 -1.53 -14.89
C LEU A 194 0.78 -1.91 -13.76
N ASN A 195 1.01 -1.42 -12.54
CA ASN A 195 0.23 -1.75 -11.34
C ASN A 195 0.19 -3.27 -11.06
N LEU A 196 1.31 -3.94 -11.34
CA LEU A 196 1.53 -5.36 -11.09
C LEU A 196 2.22 -5.53 -9.73
N ASP A 197 1.60 -5.01 -8.66
CA ASP A 197 2.17 -4.93 -7.31
C ASP A 197 2.71 -6.28 -6.81
N ASN A 198 2.00 -7.36 -7.17
CA ASN A 198 2.40 -8.72 -6.87
C ASN A 198 3.76 -9.09 -7.51
N ALA A 199 4.09 -8.55 -8.69
CA ALA A 199 5.36 -8.81 -9.39
C ALA A 199 6.49 -7.85 -8.96
N ALA A 200 6.15 -6.61 -8.59
CA ALA A 200 7.13 -5.57 -8.33
C ALA A 200 8.07 -5.93 -7.17
N THR A 201 7.52 -6.37 -6.04
CA THR A 201 8.32 -6.69 -4.84
C THR A 201 9.35 -7.80 -5.08
N PRO A 202 9.00 -8.98 -5.64
CA PRO A 202 9.98 -10.02 -5.97
C PRO A 202 11.14 -9.51 -6.84
N PHE A 203 10.84 -8.81 -7.94
CA PHE A 203 11.88 -8.26 -8.82
C PHE A 203 12.71 -7.18 -8.13
N GLY A 204 12.10 -6.39 -7.24
CA GLY A 204 12.79 -5.35 -6.51
C GLY A 204 13.76 -5.88 -5.46
N LEU A 205 13.38 -6.95 -4.77
CA LEU A 205 14.27 -7.66 -3.85
C LEU A 205 15.46 -8.26 -4.60
N LYS A 206 15.22 -8.91 -5.74
CA LYS A 206 16.30 -9.44 -6.58
C LYS A 206 17.19 -8.33 -7.15
N ALA A 207 16.61 -7.18 -7.52
CA ALA A 207 17.39 -6.01 -7.95
C ALA A 207 18.30 -5.51 -6.81
N MET A 208 17.79 -5.42 -5.58
CA MET A 208 18.60 -5.04 -4.43
C MET A 208 19.72 -6.02 -4.14
N GLU A 209 19.48 -7.33 -4.26
CA GLU A 209 20.51 -8.36 -4.11
C GLU A 209 21.62 -8.18 -5.15
N SER A 210 21.27 -8.01 -6.43
CA SER A 210 22.25 -7.78 -7.49
C SER A 210 22.99 -6.44 -7.32
N LEU A 211 22.34 -5.38 -6.83
CA LEU A 211 23.03 -4.14 -6.48
C LEU A 211 23.94 -4.30 -5.26
N GLN A 212 23.57 -5.19 -4.34
CA GLN A 212 24.34 -5.48 -3.14
C GLN A 212 25.62 -6.23 -3.49
N GLU A 213 25.65 -7.08 -4.52
CA GLU A 213 26.88 -7.73 -5.02
C GLU A 213 27.96 -6.69 -5.36
N LEU A 214 27.56 -5.60 -6.04
CA LEU A 214 28.42 -4.49 -6.44
C LEU A 214 28.80 -3.55 -5.28
N ASN A 215 28.11 -3.62 -4.14
CA ASN A 215 28.31 -2.69 -3.05
C ASN A 215 29.65 -2.97 -2.32
N PRO A 216 30.59 -2.00 -2.26
CA PRO A 216 31.85 -2.18 -1.54
C PRO A 216 31.67 -2.32 -0.03
N ASN A 217 30.62 -1.70 0.54
CA ASN A 217 30.31 -1.78 1.96
C ASN A 217 28.89 -2.30 2.17
N LYS A 218 28.77 -3.61 2.42
CA LYS A 218 27.48 -4.30 2.55
C LYS A 218 26.56 -3.72 3.66
N ALA A 219 27.11 -3.04 4.66
CA ALA A 219 26.32 -2.45 5.75
C ALA A 219 25.75 -1.06 5.41
N ILE A 220 26.18 -0.41 4.32
CA ILE A 220 25.83 0.97 3.96
C ILE A 220 25.22 0.98 2.56
N ALA A 221 24.09 1.67 2.38
CA ALA A 221 23.44 1.79 1.07
C ALA A 221 24.34 2.47 0.02
N SER A 222 24.54 1.81 -1.13
CA SER A 222 25.28 2.37 -2.27
C SER A 222 24.44 3.40 -3.03
N ASN A 223 25.09 4.25 -3.85
CA ASN A 223 24.38 5.24 -4.66
C ASN A 223 23.32 4.61 -5.60
N PRO A 224 23.62 3.50 -6.32
CA PRO A 224 22.63 2.78 -7.09
C PRO A 224 21.43 2.29 -6.27
N GLN A 225 21.67 1.76 -5.07
CA GLN A 225 20.59 1.30 -4.19
C GLN A 225 19.68 2.46 -3.76
N ILE A 226 20.26 3.61 -3.42
CA ILE A 226 19.48 4.79 -3.02
C ILE A 226 18.63 5.31 -4.20
N MET A 227 19.21 5.43 -5.39
CA MET A 227 18.47 5.85 -6.59
C MET A 227 17.34 4.86 -6.92
N PHE A 228 17.64 3.56 -6.87
CA PHE A 228 16.65 2.51 -7.10
C PHE A 228 15.48 2.59 -6.12
N LEU A 229 15.77 2.69 -4.82
CA LEU A 229 14.75 2.80 -3.76
C LEU A 229 13.90 4.07 -3.92
N ALA A 230 14.52 5.21 -4.27
CA ALA A 230 13.80 6.46 -4.45
C ALA A 230 12.84 6.42 -5.66
N LEU A 231 13.31 5.90 -6.79
CA LEU A 231 12.46 5.73 -7.97
C LEU A 231 11.36 4.70 -7.73
N HIS A 232 11.65 3.61 -7.00
CA HIS A 232 10.66 2.61 -6.65
C HIS A 232 9.56 3.18 -5.74
N ALA A 233 9.96 3.86 -4.65
CA ALA A 233 9.00 4.42 -3.68
C ALA A 233 8.15 5.55 -4.25
N SER A 234 8.58 6.19 -5.34
CA SER A 234 7.73 7.15 -6.03
C SER A 234 6.51 6.50 -6.72
N GLY A 235 6.49 5.18 -6.87
CA GLY A 235 5.28 4.41 -7.15
C GLY A 235 4.59 4.72 -8.47
N LEU A 236 5.33 5.15 -9.51
CA LEU A 236 4.76 5.51 -10.81
C LEU A 236 3.78 4.43 -11.28
N THR A 237 2.49 4.76 -11.29
CA THR A 237 1.39 3.84 -11.62
C THR A 237 0.60 4.45 -12.76
N LEU A 238 0.44 3.73 -13.87
CA LEU A 238 -0.28 4.27 -15.04
C LEU A 238 -1.79 4.36 -14.81
N ILE A 239 -2.38 3.32 -14.21
CA ILE A 239 -3.84 3.23 -14.03
C ILE A 239 -4.15 2.76 -12.61
N PRO A 240 -4.80 3.58 -11.76
CA PRO A 240 -5.16 3.22 -10.39
C PRO A 240 -6.42 2.33 -10.36
N VAL A 241 -6.35 1.15 -10.96
CA VAL A 241 -7.50 0.24 -11.16
C VAL A 241 -8.19 -0.11 -9.84
N THR A 242 -7.42 -0.33 -8.78
CA THR A 242 -7.96 -0.67 -7.46
C THR A 242 -8.75 0.48 -6.85
N ILE A 243 -8.28 1.73 -7.02
CA ILE A 243 -8.96 2.93 -6.52
C ILE A 243 -10.27 3.15 -7.28
N ILE A 244 -10.23 3.00 -8.61
CA ILE A 244 -11.43 3.06 -9.46
C ILE A 244 -12.45 2.00 -9.03
N ALA A 245 -12.01 0.76 -8.80
CA ALA A 245 -12.89 -0.32 -8.35
C ALA A 245 -13.53 -0.03 -6.98
N TYR A 246 -12.80 0.57 -6.03
CA TYR A 246 -13.36 0.99 -4.75
C TYR A 246 -14.38 2.12 -4.90
N ARG A 247 -14.09 3.12 -5.75
CA ARG A 247 -15.04 4.21 -6.07
C ARG A 247 -16.31 3.66 -6.70
N THR A 248 -16.19 2.73 -7.65
CA THR A 248 -17.33 2.01 -8.25
C THR A 248 -18.11 1.23 -7.19
N GLY A 249 -17.43 0.50 -6.31
CA GLY A 249 -18.06 -0.26 -5.22
C GLY A 249 -18.83 0.62 -4.23
N LEU A 250 -18.39 1.87 -4.06
CA LEU A 250 -19.07 2.89 -3.25
C LEU A 250 -20.00 3.80 -4.06
N LYS A 251 -20.34 3.41 -5.31
CA LYS A 251 -21.30 4.09 -6.19
C LYS A 251 -20.94 5.55 -6.54
N ALA A 252 -19.66 5.84 -6.74
CA ALA A 252 -19.23 7.12 -7.29
C ALA A 252 -19.89 7.38 -8.65
N ALA A 253 -20.36 8.61 -8.89
CA ALA A 253 -21.01 9.02 -10.14
C ALA A 253 -20.06 8.93 -11.33
N ASN A 254 -18.79 9.31 -11.12
CA ASN A 254 -17.73 9.12 -12.09
C ASN A 254 -16.48 8.50 -11.40
N PRO A 255 -16.35 7.17 -11.37
CA PRO A 255 -15.23 6.51 -10.69
C PRO A 255 -13.84 6.84 -11.26
N THR A 256 -13.75 7.31 -12.51
CA THR A 256 -12.49 7.58 -13.22
C THR A 256 -12.08 9.05 -13.20
N ASP A 257 -12.85 9.95 -12.59
CA ASP A 257 -12.53 11.39 -12.51
C ASP A 257 -11.17 11.67 -11.83
N ILE A 258 -10.76 10.83 -10.88
CA ILE A 258 -9.46 10.90 -10.19
C ILE A 258 -8.25 10.47 -11.05
N PHE A 259 -8.48 9.91 -12.24
CA PHE A 259 -7.44 9.30 -13.07
C PHE A 259 -6.31 10.27 -13.45
N ILE A 260 -6.67 11.42 -14.06
CA ILE A 260 -5.68 12.42 -14.49
C ILE A 260 -4.92 12.99 -13.28
N PRO A 261 -5.60 13.46 -12.20
CA PRO A 261 -4.90 13.95 -11.01
C PRO A 261 -3.96 12.93 -10.37
N CYS A 262 -4.38 11.67 -10.24
CA CYS A 262 -3.53 10.59 -9.71
C CYS A 262 -2.23 10.49 -10.50
N MET A 263 -2.34 10.35 -11.82
CA MET A 263 -1.18 10.11 -12.66
C MET A 263 -0.20 11.31 -12.66
N ILE A 264 -0.72 12.55 -12.68
CA ILE A 264 0.15 13.74 -12.57
C ILE A 264 0.85 13.77 -11.21
N ALA A 265 0.13 13.48 -10.11
CA ALA A 265 0.72 13.45 -8.78
C ALA A 265 1.83 12.40 -8.66
N THR A 266 1.62 11.19 -9.18
CA THR A 266 2.63 10.13 -9.17
C THR A 266 3.81 10.44 -10.05
N PHE A 267 3.59 10.99 -11.25
CA PHE A 267 4.67 11.44 -12.13
C PHE A 267 5.51 12.55 -11.47
N ALA A 268 4.86 13.51 -10.81
CA ALA A 268 5.55 14.56 -10.06
C ALA A 268 6.41 13.99 -8.92
N ALA A 269 5.90 13.00 -8.18
CA ALA A 269 6.65 12.30 -7.14
C ALA A 269 7.87 11.56 -7.72
N THR A 270 7.73 10.88 -8.87
CA THR A 270 8.84 10.19 -9.55
C THR A 270 9.91 11.14 -10.04
N MET A 271 9.50 12.26 -10.66
CA MET A 271 10.43 13.29 -11.07
C MET A 271 11.13 13.88 -9.86
N ALA A 272 10.42 14.22 -8.78
CA ALA A 272 11.02 14.73 -7.56
C ALA A 272 12.05 13.76 -6.97
N ALA A 273 11.73 12.47 -6.88
CA ALA A 273 12.67 11.43 -6.43
C ALA A 273 13.94 11.41 -7.29
N MET A 274 13.79 11.41 -8.61
CA MET A 274 14.91 11.45 -9.56
C MET A 274 15.75 12.71 -9.38
N PHE A 275 15.13 13.89 -9.34
CA PHE A 275 15.80 15.18 -9.17
C PHE A 275 16.58 15.27 -7.85
N ILE A 276 15.93 14.91 -6.73
CA ILE A 276 16.52 14.99 -5.38
C ILE A 276 17.75 14.09 -5.29
N VAL A 277 17.64 12.83 -5.73
CA VAL A 277 18.76 11.89 -5.66
C VAL A 277 19.84 12.25 -6.67
N ALA A 278 19.49 12.63 -7.89
CA ALA A 278 20.46 13.05 -8.90
C ALA A 278 21.27 14.26 -8.46
N LEU A 279 20.63 15.26 -7.85
CA LEU A 279 21.32 16.43 -7.29
C LEU A 279 22.33 16.00 -6.23
N LYS A 280 21.92 15.12 -5.31
CA LYS A 280 22.79 14.62 -4.23
C LYS A 280 23.95 13.78 -4.76
N GLN A 281 23.73 13.00 -5.81
CA GLN A 281 24.72 12.13 -6.44
C GLN A 281 25.51 12.83 -7.57
N ARG A 282 25.19 14.10 -7.88
CA ARG A 282 25.78 14.89 -8.98
C ARG A 282 25.61 14.24 -10.35
N ILE A 283 24.44 13.62 -10.59
CA ILE A 283 24.07 13.04 -11.88
C ILE A 283 23.50 14.14 -12.78
N ASN A 284 24.00 14.24 -14.01
CA ASN A 284 23.49 15.19 -15.00
C ASN A 284 22.21 14.67 -15.66
N ILE A 285 21.07 14.96 -15.05
CA ILE A 285 19.72 14.63 -15.56
C ILE A 285 19.32 15.38 -16.82
N PHE A 286 19.91 16.54 -17.10
CA PHE A 286 19.68 17.30 -18.33
C PHE A 286 20.46 16.72 -19.52
N HIS A 287 21.13 15.59 -19.33
CA HIS A 287 21.77 14.89 -20.43
C HIS A 287 20.73 14.54 -21.51
N PRO A 288 20.99 14.81 -22.82
CA PRO A 288 20.02 14.63 -23.89
C PRO A 288 19.36 13.26 -23.93
N VAL A 289 20.10 12.19 -23.61
CA VAL A 289 19.55 10.83 -23.52
C VAL A 289 18.52 10.71 -22.40
N ILE A 290 18.77 11.25 -21.21
CA ILE A 290 17.80 11.20 -20.10
C ILE A 290 16.56 12.01 -20.49
N MET A 291 16.75 13.22 -21.03
CA MET A 291 15.66 14.07 -21.49
C MET A 291 14.82 13.42 -22.60
N ALA A 292 15.46 12.74 -23.56
CA ALA A 292 14.75 12.03 -24.64
C ALA A 292 13.92 10.86 -24.10
N TRP A 293 14.45 10.10 -23.13
CA TRP A 293 13.71 9.00 -22.51
C TRP A 293 12.57 9.50 -21.63
N VAL A 294 12.82 10.48 -20.76
CA VAL A 294 11.78 11.10 -19.93
C VAL A 294 10.70 11.73 -20.80
N GLY A 295 11.09 12.47 -21.84
CA GLY A 295 10.17 13.06 -22.82
C GLY A 295 9.37 12.02 -23.60
N GLY A 296 10.02 10.94 -24.05
CA GLY A 296 9.36 9.84 -24.76
C GLY A 296 8.36 9.08 -23.89
N ILE A 297 8.72 8.76 -22.65
CA ILE A 297 7.81 8.14 -21.68
C ILE A 297 6.66 9.11 -21.36
N SER A 298 6.94 10.39 -21.16
CA SER A 298 5.91 11.41 -20.90
C SER A 298 4.91 11.52 -22.07
N ALA A 299 5.40 11.50 -23.31
CA ALA A 299 4.56 11.51 -24.51
C ALA A 299 3.70 10.23 -24.62
N LEU A 300 4.29 9.07 -24.36
CA LEU A 300 3.56 7.79 -24.35
C LEU A 300 2.45 7.79 -23.28
N ILE A 301 2.77 8.28 -22.09
CA ILE A 301 1.81 8.42 -20.99
C ILE A 301 0.68 9.39 -21.39
N ALA A 302 1.01 10.54 -22.00
CA ALA A 302 0.01 11.50 -22.45
C ALA A 302 -0.95 10.90 -23.50
N VAL A 303 -0.43 10.11 -24.44
CA VAL A 303 -1.25 9.38 -25.43
C VAL A 303 -2.15 8.34 -24.75
N LEU A 304 -1.61 7.58 -23.80
CA LEU A 304 -2.38 6.59 -23.04
C LEU A 304 -3.50 7.27 -22.24
N VAL A 305 -3.23 8.42 -21.65
CA VAL A 305 -4.22 9.21 -20.90
C VAL A 305 -5.31 9.71 -21.82
N PHE A 306 -4.94 10.29 -22.96
CA PHE A 306 -5.91 10.76 -23.94
C PHE A 306 -6.84 9.63 -24.37
N TYR A 307 -6.29 8.43 -24.61
CA TYR A 307 -7.07 7.25 -24.91
C TYR A 307 -7.98 6.83 -23.76
N VAL A 308 -7.45 6.68 -22.54
CA VAL A 308 -8.24 6.21 -21.38
C VAL A 308 -9.34 7.19 -21.00
N VAL A 309 -9.09 8.50 -21.10
CA VAL A 309 -10.08 9.56 -20.81
C VAL A 309 -11.20 9.59 -21.85
N SER A 310 -10.96 9.09 -23.07
CA SER A 310 -11.99 8.91 -24.09
C SER A 310 -12.93 7.72 -23.83
N LEU A 311 -12.60 6.86 -22.87
CA LEU A 311 -13.39 5.69 -22.49
C LEU A 311 -14.32 6.01 -21.32
N ASP A 312 -15.48 5.35 -21.27
CA ASP A 312 -16.29 5.32 -20.05
C ASP A 312 -15.61 4.50 -18.94
N ALA A 313 -16.08 4.68 -17.70
CA ALA A 313 -15.46 4.05 -16.52
C ALA A 313 -15.36 2.52 -16.60
N ASN A 314 -16.37 1.85 -17.16
CA ASN A 314 -16.37 0.39 -17.29
C ASN A 314 -15.36 -0.05 -18.34
N ARG A 315 -15.35 0.60 -19.52
CA ARG A 315 -14.36 0.32 -20.57
C ARG A 315 -12.93 0.64 -20.12
N ALA A 316 -12.71 1.72 -19.39
CA ALA A 316 -11.40 2.06 -18.83
C ALA A 316 -10.92 0.98 -17.85
N GLN A 317 -11.81 0.47 -16.98
CA GLN A 317 -11.48 -0.61 -16.05
C GLN A 317 -11.20 -1.93 -16.78
N ILE A 318 -12.00 -2.29 -17.78
CA ILE A 318 -11.78 -3.49 -18.61
C ILE A 318 -10.46 -3.36 -19.37
N PHE A 319 -10.22 -2.23 -20.03
CA PHE A 319 -8.98 -1.97 -20.75
C PHE A 319 -7.78 -2.10 -19.81
N ALA A 320 -7.81 -1.46 -18.65
CA ALA A 320 -6.70 -1.51 -17.70
C ALA A 320 -6.46 -2.93 -17.17
N GLY A 321 -7.52 -3.67 -16.85
CA GLY A 321 -7.43 -5.04 -16.35
C GLY A 321 -6.94 -6.04 -17.40
N VAL A 322 -7.40 -5.91 -18.65
CA VAL A 322 -6.93 -6.74 -19.78
C VAL A 322 -5.49 -6.37 -20.15
N PHE A 323 -5.16 -5.08 -20.19
CA PHE A 323 -3.84 -4.59 -20.53
C PHE A 323 -2.78 -5.07 -19.52
N SER A 324 -3.00 -4.87 -18.22
CA SER A 324 -2.03 -5.25 -17.19
C SER A 324 -1.86 -6.77 -17.06
N ASN A 325 -2.96 -7.52 -16.94
CA ASN A 325 -2.91 -8.99 -16.81
C ASN A 325 -2.47 -9.66 -18.11
N GLY A 326 -2.88 -9.12 -19.26
CA GLY A 326 -2.45 -9.58 -20.58
C GLY A 326 -0.95 -9.48 -20.75
N ILE A 327 -0.33 -8.35 -20.34
CA ILE A 327 1.12 -8.18 -20.37
C ILE A 327 1.83 -9.25 -19.51
N ILE A 328 1.33 -9.55 -18.30
CA ILE A 328 1.92 -10.62 -17.47
C ILE A 328 1.86 -11.98 -18.18
N LEU A 329 0.69 -12.37 -18.69
CA LEU A 329 0.53 -13.68 -19.32
C LEU A 329 1.39 -13.80 -20.58
N THR A 330 1.47 -12.74 -21.38
CA THR A 330 2.37 -12.67 -22.53
C THR A 330 3.84 -12.74 -22.09
N LEU A 331 4.22 -12.06 -21.00
CA LEU A 331 5.58 -12.14 -20.47
C LEU A 331 5.94 -13.57 -20.05
N PHE A 332 5.07 -14.27 -19.32
CA PHE A 332 5.30 -15.67 -18.95
C PHE A 332 5.42 -16.58 -20.16
N LEU A 333 4.54 -16.40 -21.15
CA LEU A 333 4.63 -17.15 -22.41
C LEU A 333 5.96 -16.91 -23.11
N LEU A 334 6.41 -15.65 -23.24
CA LEU A 334 7.68 -15.30 -23.87
C LEU A 334 8.88 -15.87 -23.11
N ILE A 335 8.84 -15.90 -21.77
CA ILE A 335 9.89 -16.49 -20.93
C ILE A 335 9.98 -18.01 -21.19
N VAL A 336 8.84 -18.72 -21.22
CA VAL A 336 8.82 -20.16 -21.48
C VAL A 336 9.27 -20.46 -22.90
N LEU A 337 8.76 -19.74 -23.90
CA LEU A 337 9.20 -19.87 -25.30
C LEU A 337 10.69 -19.60 -25.46
N GLY A 338 11.22 -18.59 -24.76
CA GLY A 338 12.65 -18.30 -24.72
C GLY A 338 13.46 -19.44 -24.09
N GLY A 339 12.96 -20.02 -23.00
CA GLY A 339 13.55 -21.19 -22.35
C GLY A 339 13.60 -22.42 -23.27
N LEU A 340 12.49 -22.71 -23.96
CA LEU A 340 12.40 -23.79 -24.95
C LEU A 340 13.34 -23.56 -26.13
N TYR A 341 13.36 -22.34 -26.69
CA TYR A 341 14.26 -21.97 -27.78
C TYR A 341 15.74 -22.13 -27.41
N LYS A 342 16.10 -21.80 -26.17
CA LYS A 342 17.46 -21.97 -25.63
C LYS A 342 17.74 -23.37 -25.09
N LYS A 343 16.79 -24.30 -25.21
CA LYS A 343 16.90 -25.70 -24.74
C LYS A 343 17.27 -25.81 -23.24
N ILE A 344 16.68 -24.94 -22.42
CA ILE A 344 16.84 -24.95 -20.96
C ILE A 344 15.79 -25.88 -20.36
N ASP A 345 16.15 -26.61 -19.30
CA ASP A 345 15.15 -27.29 -18.45
C ASP A 345 14.33 -26.23 -17.71
N VAL A 346 13.15 -25.93 -18.27
CA VAL A 346 12.29 -24.84 -17.81
C VAL A 346 11.76 -25.10 -16.40
N PHE A 347 11.41 -26.34 -16.09
CA PHE A 347 10.82 -26.66 -14.79
C PHE A 347 11.89 -26.67 -13.69
N ASP A 348 13.06 -27.24 -13.96
CA ASP A 348 14.18 -27.19 -13.00
C ASP A 348 14.62 -25.75 -12.73
N ALA A 349 14.80 -24.94 -13.78
CA ALA A 349 15.11 -23.52 -13.65
C ALA A 349 14.06 -22.77 -12.81
N PHE A 350 12.77 -23.06 -13.03
CA PHE A 350 11.68 -22.48 -12.26
C PHE A 350 11.77 -22.87 -10.78
N VAL A 351 11.95 -24.16 -10.46
CA VAL A 351 12.01 -24.65 -9.09
C VAL A 351 13.21 -24.05 -8.34
N GLU A 352 14.37 -23.93 -8.99
CA GLU A 352 15.54 -23.30 -8.38
C GLU A 352 15.28 -21.82 -8.06
N GLY A 353 14.70 -21.07 -9.00
CA GLY A 353 14.34 -19.67 -8.77
C GLY A 353 13.29 -19.50 -7.67
N ALA A 354 12.31 -20.41 -7.64
CA ALA A 354 11.23 -20.39 -6.66
C ALA A 354 11.74 -20.60 -5.21
N LYS A 355 12.73 -21.48 -5.02
CA LYS A 355 13.37 -21.74 -3.71
C LYS A 355 13.98 -20.47 -3.10
N GLY A 356 14.71 -19.68 -3.90
CA GLY A 356 15.30 -18.42 -3.42
C GLY A 356 14.26 -17.39 -2.95
N GLY A 357 13.04 -17.46 -3.49
CA GLY A 357 11.91 -16.63 -3.03
C GLY A 357 11.46 -16.95 -1.62
N PHE A 358 11.46 -18.22 -1.24
CA PHE A 358 11.12 -18.66 0.10
C PHE A 358 12.13 -18.13 1.14
N ASP A 359 13.43 -18.29 0.87
CA ASP A 359 14.50 -17.84 1.77
C ASP A 359 14.45 -16.32 2.00
N THR A 360 14.21 -15.57 0.93
CA THR A 360 14.09 -14.12 1.00
C THR A 360 12.90 -13.70 1.84
N ALA A 361 11.74 -14.34 1.65
CA ALA A 361 10.53 -14.05 2.41
C ALA A 361 10.71 -14.31 3.91
N VAL A 362 11.40 -15.38 4.30
CA VAL A 362 11.72 -15.67 5.71
C VAL A 362 12.65 -14.60 6.30
N ARG A 363 13.69 -14.20 5.56
CA ARG A 363 14.67 -13.19 6.01
C ARG A 363 14.06 -11.83 6.28
N ILE A 364 13.00 -11.44 5.57
CA ILE A 364 12.35 -10.12 5.73
C ILE A 364 11.33 -10.06 6.87
N ILE A 365 10.88 -11.20 7.42
CA ILE A 365 9.87 -11.27 8.49
C ILE A 365 10.18 -10.30 9.66
N PRO A 366 11.40 -10.31 10.26
CA PRO A 366 11.66 -9.49 11.43
C PRO A 366 11.58 -7.98 11.12
N TYR A 367 11.98 -7.59 9.92
CA TYR A 367 11.98 -6.19 9.48
C TYR A 367 10.56 -5.69 9.24
N ILE A 368 9.71 -6.48 8.58
CA ILE A 368 8.30 -6.14 8.34
C ILE A 368 7.56 -6.04 9.67
N VAL A 369 7.66 -7.08 10.52
CA VAL A 369 6.97 -7.11 11.82
C VAL A 369 7.40 -5.94 12.69
N GLY A 370 8.71 -5.70 12.82
CA GLY A 370 9.25 -4.61 13.62
C GLY A 370 8.75 -3.24 13.16
N MET A 371 8.79 -2.96 11.85
CA MET A 371 8.35 -1.67 11.31
C MET A 371 6.83 -1.47 11.44
N LEU A 372 6.03 -2.48 11.08
CA LEU A 372 4.56 -2.38 11.16
C LEU A 372 4.06 -2.22 12.60
N VAL A 373 4.70 -2.87 13.57
CA VAL A 373 4.40 -2.67 15.00
C VAL A 373 4.65 -1.22 15.42
N ALA A 374 5.79 -0.63 15.06
CA ALA A 374 6.09 0.76 15.40
C ALA A 374 5.10 1.75 14.74
N ILE A 375 4.72 1.51 13.49
CA ILE A 375 3.70 2.29 12.78
C ILE A 375 2.33 2.14 13.46
N SER A 376 1.96 0.93 13.87
CA SER A 376 0.71 0.69 14.59
C SER A 376 0.65 1.43 15.92
N MET A 377 1.76 1.53 16.66
CA MET A 377 1.85 2.35 17.88
C MET A 377 1.61 3.84 17.60
N LEU A 378 2.19 4.40 16.54
CA LEU A 378 1.91 5.79 16.14
C LEU A 378 0.44 6.02 15.79
N ARG A 379 -0.15 5.10 15.02
CA ARG A 379 -1.55 5.18 14.62
C ARG A 379 -2.49 5.11 15.83
N THR A 380 -2.33 4.08 16.67
CA THR A 380 -3.24 3.77 17.78
C THR A 380 -3.08 4.70 18.99
N SER A 381 -1.93 5.37 19.12
CA SER A 381 -1.73 6.43 20.11
C SER A 381 -2.50 7.72 19.81
N GLY A 382 -3.00 7.88 18.57
CA GLY A 382 -3.64 9.11 18.13
C GLY A 382 -2.66 10.23 17.76
N THR A 383 -1.42 9.86 17.43
CA THR A 383 -0.39 10.78 16.91
C THR A 383 -0.87 11.46 15.63
N PHE A 384 -1.47 10.70 14.71
CA PHE A 384 -1.95 11.27 13.45
C PHE A 384 -3.10 12.24 13.64
N ASP A 385 -4.04 11.97 14.55
CA ASP A 385 -5.11 12.93 14.86
C ASP A 385 -4.53 14.26 15.38
N ALA A 386 -3.52 14.20 16.24
CA ALA A 386 -2.87 15.40 16.79
C ALA A 386 -2.21 16.23 15.67
N ILE A 387 -1.54 15.56 14.72
CA ILE A 387 -0.94 16.21 13.55
C ILE A 387 -2.04 16.84 12.68
N ILE A 388 -3.09 16.10 12.36
CA ILE A 388 -4.20 16.55 11.51
C ILE A 388 -4.89 17.77 12.13
N MET A 389 -5.19 17.73 13.44
CA MET A 389 -5.77 18.88 14.14
C MET A 389 -4.82 20.08 14.17
N GLY A 390 -3.52 19.85 14.38
CA GLY A 390 -2.51 20.92 14.32
C GLY A 390 -2.46 21.60 12.96
N VAL A 391 -2.46 20.82 11.88
CA VAL A 391 -2.53 21.34 10.51
C VAL A 391 -3.84 22.09 10.28
N LYS A 392 -4.98 21.56 10.73
CA LYS A 392 -6.28 22.23 10.63
C LYS A 392 -6.27 23.60 11.30
N SER A 393 -5.81 23.67 12.54
CA SER A 393 -5.75 24.91 13.31
C SER A 393 -4.80 25.94 12.69
N LEU A 394 -3.65 25.49 12.17
CA LEU A 394 -2.69 26.36 11.48
C LEU A 394 -3.31 26.98 10.22
N PHE A 395 -3.88 26.17 9.34
CA PHE A 395 -4.45 26.65 8.07
C PHE A 395 -5.73 27.47 8.29
N ALA A 396 -6.54 27.13 9.31
CA ALA A 396 -7.67 27.94 9.74
C ALA A 396 -7.23 29.32 10.25
N ALA A 397 -6.14 29.39 11.03
CA ALA A 397 -5.59 30.65 11.53
C ALA A 397 -5.03 31.54 10.40
N LEU A 398 -4.58 30.94 9.30
CA LEU A 398 -4.15 31.66 8.10
C LEU A 398 -5.32 32.09 7.18
N GLY A 399 -6.57 31.78 7.54
CA GLY A 399 -7.75 32.10 6.73
C GLY A 399 -7.83 31.29 5.42
N THR A 400 -7.12 30.16 5.35
CA THR A 400 -7.06 29.32 4.15
C THR A 400 -8.10 28.20 4.20
N ASP A 401 -8.44 27.65 3.02
CA ASP A 401 -9.36 26.53 2.90
C ASP A 401 -8.79 25.26 3.59
N THR A 402 -9.57 24.66 4.50
CA THR A 402 -9.16 23.48 5.27
C THR A 402 -9.79 22.16 4.78
N ARG A 403 -10.50 22.14 3.64
CA ARG A 403 -11.17 20.93 3.12
C ARG A 403 -10.19 19.78 2.85
N PHE A 404 -8.93 20.09 2.51
CA PHE A 404 -7.90 19.08 2.29
C PHE A 404 -7.53 18.29 3.55
N VAL A 405 -7.78 18.85 4.74
CA VAL A 405 -7.43 18.24 6.03
C VAL A 405 -8.12 16.89 6.20
N ASP A 406 -9.36 16.76 5.72
CA ASP A 406 -10.14 15.53 5.84
C ASP A 406 -9.57 14.37 4.98
N GLY A 407 -8.70 14.67 4.01
CA GLY A 407 -7.95 13.68 3.22
C GLY A 407 -6.54 13.35 3.73
N LEU A 408 -6.02 14.12 4.70
CA LEU A 408 -4.68 13.93 5.26
C LEU A 408 -4.43 12.58 5.94
N PRO A 409 -5.41 11.88 6.56
CA PRO A 409 -5.17 10.54 7.09
C PRO A 409 -4.52 9.60 6.07
N THR A 410 -4.98 9.63 4.81
CA THR A 410 -4.39 8.80 3.74
C THR A 410 -2.95 9.23 3.44
N ALA A 411 -2.68 10.54 3.32
CA ALA A 411 -1.34 11.06 3.06
C ALA A 411 -0.32 10.66 4.13
N LEU A 412 -0.71 10.72 5.42
CA LEU A 412 0.18 10.41 6.53
C LEU A 412 0.51 8.91 6.61
N ILE A 413 -0.46 8.06 6.32
CA ILE A 413 -0.26 6.61 6.37
C ILE A 413 0.46 6.09 5.12
N LYS A 414 0.31 6.74 3.97
CA LYS A 414 0.78 6.21 2.69
C LYS A 414 2.30 5.89 2.66
N PRO A 415 3.22 6.74 3.13
CA PRO A 415 4.64 6.40 3.21
C PRO A 415 4.95 5.24 4.19
N LEU A 416 4.05 4.97 5.13
CA LEU A 416 4.22 3.98 6.19
C LEU A 416 3.65 2.61 5.78
N SER A 417 2.44 2.59 5.19
CA SER A 417 1.69 1.38 4.86
C SER A 417 0.65 1.63 3.76
N GLY A 418 0.74 0.86 2.68
CA GLY A 418 -0.16 0.99 1.53
C GLY A 418 -1.56 0.43 1.83
N SER A 419 -1.62 -0.69 2.57
CA SER A 419 -2.88 -1.28 3.04
C SER A 419 -3.54 -0.42 4.11
N GLY A 420 -2.76 0.18 5.03
CA GLY A 420 -3.27 1.13 6.01
C GLY A 420 -3.84 2.40 5.36
N ALA A 421 -3.15 2.95 4.37
CA ALA A 421 -3.60 4.16 3.66
C ALA A 421 -4.87 3.90 2.85
N ARG A 422 -4.99 2.69 2.29
CA ARG A 422 -6.21 2.24 1.61
C ARG A 422 -7.39 2.15 2.58
N GLY A 423 -7.17 1.66 3.80
CA GLY A 423 -8.16 1.70 4.87
C GLY A 423 -8.64 3.12 5.14
N MET A 424 -7.72 4.06 5.36
CA MET A 424 -8.04 5.48 5.58
C MET A 424 -8.79 6.11 4.39
N MET A 425 -8.41 5.75 3.16
CA MET A 425 -9.10 6.22 1.96
C MET A 425 -10.55 5.73 1.92
N LEU A 426 -10.78 4.44 2.19
CA LEU A 426 -12.11 3.86 2.24
C LEU A 426 -12.95 4.48 3.35
N ASP A 427 -12.38 4.71 4.51
CA ASP A 427 -13.07 5.37 5.62
C ASP A 427 -13.45 6.80 5.25
N THR A 428 -12.54 7.56 4.64
CA THR A 428 -12.85 8.91 4.12
C THR A 428 -14.02 8.87 3.13
N MET A 429 -14.01 7.94 2.17
CA MET A 429 -15.09 7.82 1.18
C MET A 429 -16.42 7.37 1.80
N LYS A 430 -16.40 6.51 2.83
CA LYS A 430 -17.61 6.10 3.56
C LYS A 430 -18.17 7.24 4.40
N THR A 431 -17.31 8.06 5.01
CA THR A 431 -17.71 9.17 5.90
C THR A 431 -18.23 10.37 5.12
N PHE A 432 -17.52 10.80 4.09
CA PHE A 432 -17.85 12.03 3.35
C PHE A 432 -18.53 11.77 2.00
N GLY A 433 -18.53 10.53 1.51
CA GLY A 433 -18.99 10.15 0.17
C GLY A 433 -17.82 10.07 -0.83
N ALA A 434 -17.90 9.14 -1.79
CA ALA A 434 -16.84 8.91 -2.77
C ALA A 434 -16.61 10.13 -3.68
N ASP A 435 -17.66 10.88 -4.02
CA ASP A 435 -17.59 12.09 -4.85
C ASP A 435 -17.41 13.38 -4.03
N SER A 436 -17.16 13.29 -2.72
CA SER A 436 -16.78 14.46 -1.94
C SER A 436 -15.35 14.90 -2.26
N PHE A 437 -15.03 16.16 -1.95
CA PHE A 437 -13.66 16.67 -2.05
C PHE A 437 -12.67 15.78 -1.29
N ALA A 438 -12.99 15.42 -0.04
CA ALA A 438 -12.17 14.54 0.78
C ALA A 438 -12.04 13.13 0.17
N GLY A 439 -13.13 12.56 -0.33
CA GLY A 439 -13.13 11.25 -0.98
C GLY A 439 -12.25 11.19 -2.24
N ARG A 440 -12.31 12.24 -3.08
CA ARG A 440 -11.43 12.39 -4.25
C ARG A 440 -9.98 12.64 -3.85
N LEU A 441 -9.72 13.53 -2.90
CA LEU A 441 -8.37 13.81 -2.42
C LEU A 441 -7.71 12.55 -1.85
N SER A 442 -8.40 11.81 -0.97
CA SER A 442 -7.89 10.55 -0.43
C SER A 442 -7.65 9.51 -1.52
N SER A 443 -8.47 9.49 -2.58
CA SER A 443 -8.24 8.64 -3.75
C SER A 443 -6.96 9.03 -4.50
N ILE A 444 -6.70 10.33 -4.68
CA ILE A 444 -5.49 10.82 -5.35
C ILE A 444 -4.24 10.53 -4.52
N LEU A 445 -4.29 10.79 -3.21
CA LEU A 445 -3.20 10.52 -2.27
C LEU A 445 -2.87 9.02 -2.18
N GLN A 446 -3.87 8.15 -2.27
CA GLN A 446 -3.63 6.70 -2.29
C GLN A 446 -2.86 6.26 -3.54
N GLY A 447 -3.06 6.95 -4.67
CA GLY A 447 -2.38 6.66 -5.94
C GLY A 447 -1.05 7.39 -6.16
N SER A 448 -0.71 8.39 -5.34
CA SER A 448 0.37 9.35 -5.65
C SER A 448 1.80 8.86 -5.39
N SER A 449 2.01 7.85 -4.57
CA SER A 449 3.35 7.27 -4.34
C SER A 449 3.26 5.82 -3.83
N ASP A 450 4.36 5.21 -3.42
CA ASP A 450 4.41 3.92 -2.72
C ASP A 450 4.93 4.13 -1.27
N THR A 451 5.23 3.03 -0.58
CA THR A 451 5.42 2.95 0.86
C THR A 451 6.89 3.09 1.25
N THR A 452 7.37 4.30 1.46
CA THR A 452 8.77 4.59 1.82
C THR A 452 9.35 3.71 2.93
N PHE A 453 8.71 3.61 4.09
CA PHE A 453 9.28 2.88 5.23
C PHE A 453 9.18 1.37 5.07
N TYR A 454 8.12 0.88 4.44
CA TYR A 454 7.96 -0.54 4.13
C TYR A 454 8.99 -0.98 3.09
N VAL A 455 9.12 -0.26 1.98
CA VAL A 455 10.13 -0.49 0.95
C VAL A 455 11.51 -0.53 1.59
N ILE A 456 11.87 0.45 2.42
CA ILE A 456 13.16 0.45 3.12
C ILE A 456 13.31 -0.78 4.02
N ALA A 457 12.31 -1.11 4.85
CA ALA A 457 12.38 -2.25 5.75
C ALA A 457 12.58 -3.57 5.00
N VAL A 458 11.82 -3.79 3.93
CA VAL A 458 11.86 -5.01 3.12
C VAL A 458 13.14 -5.09 2.30
N TYR A 459 13.45 -4.03 1.55
CA TYR A 459 14.53 -4.03 0.57
C TYR A 459 15.90 -3.92 1.24
N CYS A 460 16.08 -3.03 2.20
CA CYS A 460 17.33 -2.97 2.96
C CYS A 460 17.46 -4.17 3.90
N GLY A 461 16.35 -4.66 4.47
CA GLY A 461 16.34 -5.83 5.34
C GLY A 461 16.76 -7.11 4.62
N ALA A 462 16.28 -7.31 3.39
CA ALA A 462 16.71 -8.41 2.53
C ALA A 462 18.24 -8.41 2.37
N VAL A 463 18.86 -7.30 2.04
CA VAL A 463 20.32 -7.26 1.83
C VAL A 463 21.14 -6.88 3.06
N SER A 464 20.53 -6.89 4.26
CA SER A 464 21.17 -6.59 5.55
C SER A 464 21.85 -5.21 5.64
N ILE A 465 21.34 -4.19 4.94
CA ILE A 465 21.84 -2.81 5.04
C ILE A 465 21.45 -2.22 6.39
N LYS A 466 22.43 -1.69 7.12
CA LYS A 466 22.24 -1.07 8.45
C LYS A 466 22.16 0.46 8.40
N ASN A 467 22.80 1.07 7.41
CA ASN A 467 22.83 2.52 7.21
C ASN A 467 22.27 2.91 5.84
N THR A 468 21.08 3.51 5.83
CA THR A 468 20.39 3.95 4.61
C THR A 468 20.90 5.30 4.07
N ARG A 469 21.90 5.92 4.71
CA ARG A 469 22.43 7.26 4.39
C ARG A 469 21.28 8.28 4.30
N TYR A 470 21.06 8.87 3.13
CA TYR A 470 20.05 9.89 2.88
C TYR A 470 18.80 9.33 2.16
N ALA A 471 18.69 8.01 1.97
CA ALA A 471 17.59 7.41 1.21
C ALA A 471 16.22 7.79 1.75
N ILE A 472 16.01 7.60 3.07
CA ILE A 472 14.72 7.86 3.72
C ILE A 472 14.33 9.34 3.57
N GLY A 473 15.27 10.26 3.79
CA GLY A 473 15.01 11.69 3.63
C GLY A 473 14.66 12.07 2.19
N ALA A 474 15.38 11.52 1.21
CA ALA A 474 15.09 11.77 -0.20
C ALA A 474 13.71 11.23 -0.62
N MET A 475 13.34 10.03 -0.15
CA MET A 475 12.05 9.41 -0.43
C MET A 475 10.89 10.19 0.23
N LEU A 476 11.03 10.59 1.49
CA LEU A 476 10.01 11.39 2.18
C LEU A 476 9.82 12.77 1.56
N LEU A 477 10.88 13.40 1.04
CA LEU A 477 10.77 14.65 0.30
C LEU A 477 10.04 14.46 -1.04
N ALA A 478 10.28 13.34 -1.73
CA ALA A 478 9.53 13.00 -2.94
C ALA A 478 8.04 12.71 -2.63
N ASP A 479 7.76 11.97 -1.56
CA ASP A 479 6.39 11.75 -1.06
C ASP A 479 5.70 13.08 -0.75
N LEU A 480 6.41 14.02 -0.10
CA LEU A 480 5.88 15.36 0.21
C LEU A 480 5.50 16.13 -1.06
N VAL A 481 6.34 16.08 -2.11
CA VAL A 481 6.01 16.68 -3.41
C VAL A 481 4.77 16.03 -4.01
N GLY A 482 4.65 14.70 -3.93
CA GLY A 482 3.45 13.97 -4.37
C GLY A 482 2.18 14.40 -3.63
N ILE A 483 2.26 14.52 -2.29
CA ILE A 483 1.14 14.97 -1.43
C ILE A 483 0.73 16.40 -1.77
N ILE A 484 1.69 17.33 -1.87
CA ILE A 484 1.40 18.73 -2.22
C ILE A 484 0.76 18.81 -3.61
N THR A 485 1.31 18.07 -4.58
CA THR A 485 0.78 18.01 -5.95
C THR A 485 -0.65 17.46 -5.96
N ALA A 486 -0.92 16.39 -5.21
CA ALA A 486 -2.25 15.81 -5.07
C ALA A 486 -3.27 16.81 -4.49
N ILE A 487 -2.89 17.57 -3.45
CA ILE A 487 -3.74 18.59 -2.85
C ILE A 487 -4.05 19.70 -3.87
N ILE A 488 -3.04 20.23 -4.54
CA ILE A 488 -3.19 21.29 -5.55
C ILE A 488 -4.09 20.82 -6.70
N LEU A 489 -3.87 19.61 -7.22
CA LEU A 489 -4.67 19.06 -8.31
C LEU A 489 -6.11 18.78 -7.86
N CYS A 490 -6.33 18.34 -6.62
CA CYS A 490 -7.68 18.14 -6.12
C CYS A 490 -8.45 19.47 -6.05
N TYR A 491 -7.82 20.55 -5.58
CA TYR A 491 -8.43 21.89 -5.64
C TYR A 491 -8.64 22.38 -7.07
N LEU A 492 -7.70 22.12 -7.98
CA LEU A 492 -7.83 22.57 -9.37
C LEU A 492 -8.96 21.86 -10.12
N PHE A 493 -9.16 20.56 -9.89
CA PHE A 493 -10.15 19.75 -10.62
C PHE A 493 -11.51 19.68 -9.92
N PHE A 494 -11.56 19.81 -8.59
CA PHE A 494 -12.77 19.54 -7.79
C PHE A 494 -13.04 20.56 -6.67
N GLY A 495 -12.23 21.64 -6.60
CA GLY A 495 -12.25 22.64 -5.53
C GLY A 495 -13.34 23.69 -5.65
#